data_AF-A0A2M7K159-F1
#
_entry.id   AF-A0A2M7K159-F1
#
_cell.length_a   1.000
_cell.length_b   1.000
_cell.length_c   1.000
_cell.angle_alpha   90.00
_cell.angle_beta   90.00
_cell.angle_gamma   90.00
#
_symmetry.space_group_name_H-M   'P 1'
#
loop_
_entity.id
_entity.type
_entity.pdbx_description
1 polymer ?
#
loop_
_entity_poly.entity_id
_entity_poly.type
_entity_poly.pdbx_seq_one_letter_code
_entity_poly.pdbx_strand_id
1 'polypeptide(L)'
;IPNLTTTKSPNHCLASAAKSYFAKKIKTRPGRIKIVAIMPCVAKKYESKLPELKIGFWPEVDSVLTVREAARVLKSRGIDLLNLSEGDFDSPLSEATGAGVIYGASGGVMESA
;
A
#
# COMPACT_ATOMS: atom_id res chain seq x y z
N ILE A 1 15.17 3.57 -18.11
CA ILE A 1 14.57 4.80 -18.70
C ILE A 1 15.07 5.98 -17.88
N PRO A 2 15.84 6.92 -18.45
CA PRO A 2 16.62 7.89 -17.68
C PRO A 2 15.81 9.04 -17.06
N ASN A 3 14.63 9.35 -17.61
CA ASN A 3 13.85 10.53 -17.20
C ASN A 3 12.81 10.23 -16.10
N LEU A 4 12.69 8.98 -15.66
CA LEU A 4 11.79 8.62 -14.56
C LEU A 4 12.52 8.80 -13.23
N THR A 5 11.81 9.31 -12.23
CA THR A 5 12.33 9.35 -10.86
C THR A 5 12.75 7.95 -10.41
N THR A 6 13.83 7.88 -9.63
CA THR A 6 14.28 6.64 -8.98
C THR A 6 13.41 6.27 -7.78
N THR A 7 12.54 7.19 -7.33
CA THR A 7 11.61 6.96 -6.22
C THR A 7 10.59 5.90 -6.60
N LYS A 8 10.40 4.93 -5.69
CA LYS A 8 9.37 3.90 -5.83
C LYS A 8 7.98 4.52 -5.72
N SER A 9 6.96 3.84 -6.22
CA SER A 9 5.59 4.30 -6.02
C SER A 9 5.18 4.29 -4.53
N PRO A 10 4.19 5.08 -4.11
CA PRO A 10 3.77 5.14 -2.70
C PRO A 10 3.45 3.77 -2.09
N ASN A 11 2.82 2.89 -2.89
CA ASN A 11 2.55 1.49 -2.53
C ASN A 11 3.82 0.75 -2.09
N HIS A 12 4.89 0.86 -2.89
CA HIS A 12 6.15 0.19 -2.64
C HIS A 12 6.97 0.90 -1.56
N CYS A 13 6.97 2.23 -1.49
CA CYS A 13 7.61 2.98 -0.39
C CYS A 13 7.07 2.55 0.98
N LEU A 14 5.73 2.50 1.12
CA LEU A 14 5.10 2.07 2.37
C LEU A 14 5.40 0.60 2.67
N ALA A 15 5.31 -0.28 1.66
CA ALA A 15 5.60 -1.70 1.84
C ALA A 15 7.07 -1.95 2.24
N SER A 16 8.02 -1.20 1.65
CA SER A 16 9.42 -1.24 2.05
C SER A 16 9.58 -0.81 3.51
N ALA A 17 8.94 0.28 3.93
CA ALA A 17 8.99 0.78 5.31
C ALA A 17 8.37 -0.21 6.30
N ALA A 18 7.24 -0.83 5.95
CA ALA A 18 6.56 -1.83 6.78
C ALA A 18 7.44 -3.06 7.01
N LYS A 19 8.06 -3.59 5.95
CA LYS A 19 8.91 -4.79 6.05
C LYS A 19 10.33 -4.51 6.53
N SER A 20 10.75 -3.25 6.67
CA SER A 20 12.07 -2.89 7.19
C SER A 20 11.98 -2.21 8.56
N TYR A 21 11.54 -0.95 8.60
CA TYR A 21 11.42 -0.15 9.82
C TYR A 21 10.41 -0.75 10.81
N PHE A 22 9.17 -1.00 10.37
CA PHE A 22 8.14 -1.51 11.28
C PHE A 22 8.46 -2.94 11.74
N ALA A 23 8.98 -3.80 10.84
CA ALA A 23 9.44 -5.14 11.19
C ALA A 23 10.47 -5.13 12.33
N LYS A 24 11.45 -4.21 12.29
CA LYS A 24 12.42 -4.02 13.38
C LYS A 24 11.75 -3.56 14.67
N LYS A 25 10.80 -2.62 14.58
CA LYS A 25 10.08 -2.07 15.75
C LYS A 25 9.30 -3.14 16.51
N ILE A 26 8.63 -4.05 15.79
CA ILE A 26 7.87 -5.17 16.38
C ILE A 26 8.71 -6.44 16.57
N LYS A 27 10.03 -6.36 16.39
CA LYS A 27 11.00 -7.47 16.55
C LYS A 27 10.62 -8.72 15.74
N THR A 28 10.15 -8.54 14.51
CA THR A 28 9.79 -9.64 13.59
C THR A 28 10.68 -9.67 12.34
N ARG A 29 10.59 -10.75 11.58
CA ARG A 29 11.27 -10.90 10.30
C ARG A 29 10.39 -10.38 9.15
N PRO A 30 10.97 -9.78 8.09
CA PRO A 30 10.20 -9.29 6.94
C PRO A 30 9.26 -10.34 6.31
N GLY A 31 9.72 -11.60 6.22
CA GLY A 31 8.91 -12.71 5.68
C GLY A 31 7.69 -13.11 6.52
N ARG A 32 7.59 -12.63 7.77
CA ARG A 32 6.42 -12.81 8.64
C ARG A 32 5.37 -11.72 8.48
N ILE A 33 5.65 -10.67 7.71
CA ILE A 33 4.70 -9.60 7.42
C ILE A 33 4.15 -9.81 6.01
N LYS A 34 2.82 -9.87 5.90
CA LYS A 34 2.12 -9.91 4.62
C LYS A 34 1.48 -8.57 4.34
N ILE A 35 1.91 -7.94 3.24
CA ILE A 35 1.38 -6.67 2.75
C ILE A 35 0.34 -6.97 1.67
N VAL A 36 -0.92 -6.67 1.99
CA VAL A 36 -2.04 -6.74 1.05
C VAL A 36 -2.47 -5.33 0.72
N ALA A 37 -2.13 -4.87 -0.48
CA ALA A 37 -2.47 -3.52 -0.92
C ALA A 37 -3.87 -3.48 -1.54
N ILE A 38 -4.66 -2.47 -1.21
CA ILE A 38 -5.95 -2.19 -1.86
C ILE A 38 -5.74 -1.01 -2.81
N MET A 39 -5.99 -1.22 -4.10
CA MET A 39 -5.64 -0.26 -5.15
C MET A 39 -6.82 0.00 -6.11
N PRO A 40 -7.02 1.23 -6.58
CA PRO A 40 -8.00 1.53 -7.63
C PRO A 40 -7.52 1.14 -9.04
N CYS A 41 -6.36 0.49 -9.16
CA CYS A 41 -5.70 0.21 -10.44
C CYS A 41 -5.30 -1.26 -10.58
N VAL A 42 -5.58 -1.85 -11.75
CA VAL A 42 -5.19 -3.24 -12.07
C VAL A 42 -3.68 -3.35 -12.33
N ALA A 43 -3.05 -2.32 -12.89
CA ALA A 43 -1.61 -2.33 -13.19
C ALA A 43 -0.74 -2.51 -11.93
N LYS A 44 -1.25 -2.14 -10.75
CA LYS A 44 -0.57 -2.40 -9.48
C LYS A 44 -0.37 -3.89 -9.19
N LYS A 45 -1.20 -4.79 -9.72
CA LYS A 45 -0.98 -6.25 -9.65
C LYS A 45 0.23 -6.70 -10.46
N TYR A 46 0.57 -5.98 -11.54
CA TYR A 46 1.77 -6.23 -12.32
C TYR A 46 2.99 -5.64 -11.62
N GLU A 47 2.90 -4.37 -11.18
CA GLU A 47 3.98 -3.70 -10.45
C GLU A 47 4.44 -4.53 -9.24
N SER A 48 3.52 -5.07 -8.43
CA SER A 48 3.87 -5.87 -7.25
C SER A 48 4.61 -7.18 -7.56
N LYS A 49 4.65 -7.61 -8.82
CA LYS A 49 5.32 -8.84 -9.27
C LYS A 49 6.69 -8.56 -9.88
N LEU A 50 7.11 -7.31 -9.99
CA LEU A 50 8.41 -6.94 -10.54
C LEU A 50 9.55 -7.53 -9.68
N PRO A 51 10.49 -8.28 -10.26
CA PRO A 51 11.51 -9.02 -9.51
C PRO A 51 12.49 -8.13 -8.73
N GLU A 52 12.62 -6.86 -9.11
CA GLU A 52 13.43 -5.85 -8.44
C GLU A 52 12.73 -5.26 -7.20
N LEU A 53 11.41 -5.38 -7.08
CA LEU A 53 10.63 -4.80 -5.98
C LEU A 53 10.48 -5.78 -4.81
N LYS A 54 11.61 -6.06 -4.16
CA LYS A 54 11.74 -7.03 -3.06
C LYS A 54 12.69 -6.56 -1.96
N ILE A 55 12.48 -7.08 -0.75
CA ILE A 55 13.40 -6.98 0.39
C ILE A 55 14.06 -8.34 0.60
N GLY A 56 15.30 -8.46 0.14
CA GLY A 56 16.02 -9.74 0.11
C GLY A 56 15.32 -10.72 -0.84
N PHE A 57 14.74 -11.78 -0.27
CA PHE A 57 13.99 -12.79 -1.02
C PHE A 57 12.46 -12.57 -0.97
N TRP A 58 12.00 -11.58 -0.21
CA TRP A 58 10.57 -11.34 0.01
C TRP A 58 10.06 -10.22 -0.89
N PRO A 59 8.93 -10.38 -1.60
CA PRO A 59 8.34 -9.26 -2.33
C PRO A 59 8.00 -8.13 -1.35
N GLU A 60 8.08 -6.88 -1.78
CA GLU A 60 7.66 -5.75 -0.94
C GLU A 60 6.16 -5.84 -0.65
N VAL A 61 5.37 -6.00 -1.71
CA VAL A 61 3.91 -6.15 -1.68
C VAL A 61 3.56 -7.60 -2.02
N ASP A 62 2.93 -8.33 -1.10
CA ASP A 62 2.63 -9.76 -1.30
C ASP A 62 1.42 -9.97 -2.21
N SER A 63 0.43 -9.09 -2.14
CA SER A 63 -0.81 -9.20 -2.92
C SER A 63 -1.45 -7.85 -3.11
N VAL A 64 -2.16 -7.69 -4.23
CA VAL A 64 -2.91 -6.47 -4.55
C VAL A 64 -4.35 -6.83 -4.87
N LEU A 65 -5.27 -6.26 -4.10
CA LEU A 65 -6.71 -6.30 -4.37
C LEU A 65 -7.12 -5.00 -5.06
N THR A 66 -7.96 -5.10 -6.07
CA THR A 66 -8.69 -3.93 -6.54
C THR A 66 -9.73 -3.49 -5.51
N VAL A 67 -10.14 -2.22 -5.53
CA VAL A 67 -11.27 -1.72 -4.71
C VAL A 67 -12.52 -2.61 -4.88
N ARG A 68 -12.78 -3.11 -6.09
CA ARG A 68 -13.90 -4.03 -6.36
C ARG A 68 -13.75 -5.38 -5.67
N GLU A 69 -12.54 -5.94 -5.62
CA GLU A 69 -12.27 -7.20 -4.93
C GLU A 69 -12.36 -7.04 -3.42
N ALA A 70 -11.78 -5.97 -2.87
CA ALA A 70 -11.90 -5.63 -1.46
C ALA A 70 -13.38 -5.46 -1.05
N ALA A 71 -14.18 -4.74 -1.83
CA ALA A 71 -15.61 -4.58 -1.58
C ALA A 71 -16.37 -5.92 -1.59
N ARG A 72 -16.03 -6.85 -2.49
CA ARG A 72 -16.64 -8.20 -2.50
C ARG A 72 -16.26 -9.01 -1.26
N VAL A 73 -15.00 -8.95 -0.82
CA VAL A 73 -14.57 -9.62 0.41
C VAL A 73 -15.38 -9.11 1.61
N LEU A 74 -15.48 -7.79 1.77
CA LEU A 74 -16.22 -7.18 2.88
C LEU A 74 -17.71 -7.56 2.85
N LYS A 75 -18.37 -7.47 1.68
CA LYS A 75 -19.76 -7.91 1.50
C LYS A 75 -19.97 -9.39 1.81
N SER A 76 -19.04 -10.26 1.38
CA SER A 76 -19.12 -11.70 1.65
C SER A 76 -19.00 -12.05 3.14
N ARG A 77 -18.46 -11.13 3.95
CA ARG A 77 -18.35 -11.27 5.41
C ARG A 77 -19.50 -10.60 6.17
N GLY A 78 -20.51 -10.09 5.46
CA GLY A 78 -21.65 -9.41 6.08
C GLY A 78 -21.29 -8.04 6.68
N ILE A 79 -20.17 -7.43 6.26
CA ILE A 79 -19.75 -6.12 6.76
C ILE A 79 -20.53 -5.04 6.03
N ASP A 80 -21.31 -4.27 6.78
CA ASP A 80 -22.03 -3.10 6.29
C ASP A 80 -21.14 -1.85 6.35
N LEU A 81 -20.52 -1.53 5.21
CA LEU A 81 -19.64 -0.37 5.08
C LEU A 81 -20.37 0.98 5.22
N LEU A 82 -21.69 1.04 4.96
CA LEU A 82 -22.42 2.32 5.00
C LEU A 82 -22.69 2.76 6.44
N ASN A 83 -22.87 1.80 7.34
CA ASN A 83 -23.18 2.03 8.74
C ASN A 83 -22.00 1.75 9.69
N LEU A 84 -20.82 1.48 9.14
CA LEU A 84 -19.62 1.28 9.93
C LEU A 84 -19.14 2.62 10.48
N SER A 85 -18.87 2.69 11.79
CA SER A 85 -18.25 3.87 12.39
C SER A 85 -16.85 4.11 11.81
N GLU A 86 -16.46 5.37 11.75
CA GLU A 86 -15.08 5.73 11.44
C GLU A 86 -14.12 5.13 12.48
N GLY A 87 -12.89 4.85 12.05
CA GLY A 87 -11.83 4.33 12.90
C GLY A 87 -10.49 4.92 12.49
N ASP A 88 -9.54 4.86 13.42
CA ASP A 88 -8.20 5.41 13.21
C ASP A 88 -7.27 4.41 12.52
N PHE A 89 -6.26 4.93 11.82
CA PHE A 89 -5.17 4.11 11.29
C PHE A 89 -4.22 3.63 12.39
N ASP A 90 -3.61 2.47 12.16
CA ASP A 90 -2.67 1.86 13.11
C ASP A 90 -1.31 2.59 13.15
N SER A 91 -0.86 2.91 14.35
CA SER A 91 0.48 3.45 14.59
C SER A 91 1.56 2.38 14.40
N PRO A 92 2.77 2.72 13.91
CA PRO A 92 3.29 4.08 13.66
C PRO A 92 3.21 4.53 12.18
N LEU A 93 2.53 3.79 11.31
CA LEU A 93 2.44 4.10 9.88
C LEU A 93 1.10 4.77 9.51
N SER A 94 0.47 5.41 10.49
CA SER A 94 -0.90 5.95 10.43
C SER A 94 -0.99 7.38 9.88
N GLU A 95 0.10 8.14 9.92
CA GLU A 95 0.06 9.56 9.60
C GLU A 95 -0.09 9.78 8.09
N ALA A 96 -1.09 10.58 7.71
CA ALA A 96 -1.34 11.01 6.35
C ALA A 96 -1.47 12.54 6.32
N THR A 97 -0.82 13.18 5.33
CA THR A 97 -0.92 14.62 5.12
C THR A 97 -1.91 14.94 4.00
N GLY A 98 -2.40 16.18 3.93
CA GLY A 98 -3.27 16.63 2.83
C GLY A 98 -2.66 16.43 1.45
N ALA A 99 -1.33 16.56 1.34
CA ALA A 99 -0.59 16.24 0.12
C ALA A 99 -0.74 14.76 -0.27
N GLY A 100 -0.60 13.83 0.67
CA GLY A 100 -0.80 12.39 0.38
C GLY A 100 -2.21 12.06 -0.11
N VAL A 101 -3.23 12.76 0.38
CA VAL A 101 -4.64 12.51 0.03
C VAL A 101 -4.93 12.82 -1.45
N ILE A 102 -4.32 13.87 -2.02
CA ILE A 102 -4.63 14.32 -3.38
C ILE A 102 -3.95 13.50 -4.49
N TYR A 103 -3.04 12.56 -4.16
CA TYR A 103 -2.35 11.71 -5.14
C TYR A 103 -3.29 10.93 -6.07
N GLY A 104 -4.52 10.65 -5.62
CA GLY A 104 -5.52 9.93 -6.41
C GLY A 104 -6.15 10.75 -7.54
N ALA A 105 -6.00 12.08 -7.52
CA ALA A 105 -6.51 12.97 -8.55
C ALA A 105 -5.46 13.26 -9.62
N SER A 106 -5.90 13.47 -10.86
CA SER A 106 -5.02 13.93 -11.94
C SER A 106 -4.42 15.29 -11.56
N GLY A 107 -3.09 15.42 -11.66
CA GLY A 107 -2.36 16.61 -11.21
C GLY A 107 -1.99 16.63 -9.72
N GLY A 108 -2.64 15.83 -8.87
CA GLY A 108 -2.42 15.86 -7.42
C GLY A 108 -1.02 15.43 -6.99
N VAL A 109 -0.37 14.53 -7.74
CA VAL A 109 1.05 14.18 -7.49
C VAL A 109 1.97 15.38 -7.73
N MET A 110 1.69 16.22 -8.73
CA MET A 110 2.49 17.41 -9.03
C MET A 110 2.29 18.50 -7.96
N GLU A 111 1.04 18.72 -7.56
CA GLU A 111 0.71 19.69 -6.50
C GLU A 111 1.35 19.33 -5.15
N SER A 112 1.61 18.05 -4.93
CA SER A 112 2.20 17.52 -3.69
C SER A 112 3.73 17.44 -3.68
N ALA A 113 4.38 17.71 -4.82
CA ALA A 113 5.81 17.45 -5.04
C ALA A 113 6.71 18.59 -4.54
#